data_AF-A0A5C7S331-F1
#
_entry.id   AF-A0A5C7S331-F1
#
_cell.length_a   1.000
_cell.length_b   1.000
_cell.length_c   1.000
_cell.angle_alpha   90.00
_cell.angle_beta   90.00
_cell.angle_gamma   90.00
#
_symmetry.space_group_name_H-M   'P 1'
#
loop_
_entity.id
_entity.type
_entity.pdbx_description
1 polymer ?
#
loop_
_entity_poly.entity_id
_entity_poly.type
_entity_poly.pdbx_seq_one_letter_code
_entity_poly.pdbx_strand_id
1 'polypeptide(L)'
;MKIKRWQQNYLILFSWVTLTGFLLNTAGCNEPSQHATVSKQLAYEVQGTATERINTISALIAKSKPLPSELLDAQLLQEKLGDGAFGPADFNSFYVLKINPQDLPKWLQVLSPSSHVVNYVEPTQTRSWWVSAEQFANLKFFEPEGLMGNSNGWLGIDEQAVLIYIFTFTT
;
A
#
# COMPACT_ATOMS: atom_id res chain seq x y z
N MET A 1 47.32 25.22 1.90
CA MET A 1 48.16 24.49 2.87
C MET A 1 47.47 23.16 3.19
N LYS A 2 48.13 22.04 2.82
CA LYS A 2 47.86 20.60 3.06
C LYS A 2 46.47 19.99 2.78
N ILE A 3 46.40 19.41 1.58
CA ILE A 3 45.49 18.37 1.09
C ILE A 3 45.74 17.05 1.85
N LYS A 4 44.69 16.29 2.20
CA LYS A 4 44.82 14.88 2.62
C LYS A 4 43.86 14.00 1.81
N ARG A 5 44.40 13.41 0.74
CA ARG A 5 43.84 12.29 -0.01
C ARG A 5 43.87 11.04 0.86
N TRP A 6 42.79 10.27 0.88
CA TRP A 6 42.82 8.86 1.25
C TRP A 6 42.37 8.04 0.05
N GLN A 7 43.32 7.30 -0.53
CA GLN A 7 43.07 6.19 -1.43
C GLN A 7 43.15 4.91 -0.61
N GLN A 8 42.24 3.97 -0.83
CA GLN A 8 42.50 2.57 -0.54
C GLN A 8 41.97 1.72 -1.68
N ASN A 9 42.95 1.20 -2.42
CA ASN A 9 42.85 0.19 -3.44
C ASN A 9 42.35 -1.13 -2.84
N TYR A 10 41.38 -1.78 -3.48
CA TYR A 10 41.20 -3.22 -3.36
C TYR A 10 41.29 -3.84 -4.77
N LEU A 11 42.50 -4.25 -5.11
CA LEU A 11 42.79 -5.24 -6.15
C LEU A 11 42.81 -6.60 -5.46
N ILE A 12 41.88 -7.49 -5.80
CA ILE A 12 42.06 -8.93 -5.57
C ILE A 12 41.87 -9.62 -6.91
N LEU A 13 42.98 -10.17 -7.39
CA LEU A 13 43.17 -10.89 -8.64
C LEU A 13 43.69 -12.28 -8.24
N PHE A 14 42.89 -13.33 -8.36
CA PHE A 14 43.31 -14.74 -8.38
C PHE A 14 42.14 -15.52 -9.01
N SER A 15 42.19 -15.77 -10.33
CA SER A 15 42.76 -16.97 -10.98
C SER A 15 42.02 -18.26 -10.65
N TRP A 16 41.48 -18.91 -11.68
CA TRP A 16 41.78 -20.28 -12.14
C TRP A 16 40.59 -20.76 -12.99
N VAL A 17 40.79 -20.69 -14.31
CA VAL A 17 39.93 -21.31 -15.32
C VAL A 17 40.27 -22.80 -15.35
N THR A 18 39.34 -23.65 -14.93
CA THR A 18 39.42 -25.09 -15.16
C THR A 18 38.39 -25.50 -16.21
N LEU A 19 38.94 -25.97 -17.33
CA LEU A 19 38.27 -26.53 -18.48
C LEU A 19 37.92 -27.99 -18.18
N THR A 20 36.64 -28.34 -18.10
CA THR A 20 36.25 -29.75 -18.06
C THR A 20 34.84 -29.99 -18.59
N GLY A 21 34.76 -30.82 -19.64
CA GLY A 21 33.76 -31.88 -19.72
C GLY A 21 32.45 -31.55 -20.43
N PHE A 22 32.49 -31.56 -21.77
CA PHE A 22 31.31 -31.80 -22.60
C PHE A 22 30.90 -33.28 -22.44
N LEU A 23 29.75 -33.54 -21.81
CA LEU A 23 29.07 -34.84 -21.87
C LEU A 23 27.62 -34.61 -22.30
N LEU A 24 27.34 -35.07 -23.52
CA LEU A 24 26.00 -35.27 -24.07
C LEU A 24 25.28 -36.32 -23.21
N ASN A 25 24.22 -35.90 -22.52
CA ASN A 25 23.20 -36.79 -22.01
C ASN A 25 21.87 -36.44 -22.68
N THR A 26 21.48 -37.29 -23.62
CA THR A 26 20.10 -37.39 -24.11
C THR A 26 19.26 -38.06 -23.03
N ALA A 27 18.53 -37.26 -22.26
CA ALA A 27 17.39 -37.74 -21.50
C ALA A 27 16.17 -36.97 -22.01
N GLY A 28 15.24 -37.68 -22.65
CA GLY A 28 13.92 -37.15 -22.95
C GLY A 28 13.27 -36.74 -21.63
N CYS A 29 13.18 -35.43 -21.39
CA CYS A 29 12.35 -34.87 -20.35
C CYS A 29 10.90 -35.10 -20.76
N ASN A 30 10.26 -36.12 -20.18
CA ASN A 30 8.83 -36.05 -19.96
C ASN A 30 8.60 -34.82 -19.07
N GLU A 31 8.11 -33.74 -19.66
CA GLU A 31 7.67 -32.56 -18.92
C GLU A 31 6.58 -33.00 -17.94
N PRO A 32 6.77 -32.89 -16.61
CA PRO A 32 5.62 -32.79 -15.74
C PRO A 32 4.95 -31.47 -16.13
N SER A 33 3.76 -31.54 -16.71
CA SER A 33 2.87 -30.39 -16.88
C SER A 33 2.74 -29.70 -15.53
N GLN A 34 3.51 -28.63 -15.36
CA GLN A 34 3.27 -27.66 -14.32
C GLN A 34 1.97 -26.98 -14.73
N HIS A 35 0.85 -27.54 -14.27
CA HIS A 35 -0.34 -26.75 -14.06
C HIS A 35 0.06 -25.66 -13.07
N ALA A 36 0.53 -24.54 -13.59
CA ALA A 36 0.60 -23.30 -12.86
C ALA A 36 -0.83 -23.02 -12.42
N THR A 37 -1.12 -23.31 -11.15
CA THR A 37 -2.29 -22.78 -10.47
C THR A 37 -2.14 -21.26 -10.54
N VAL A 38 -2.80 -20.65 -11.52
CA VAL A 38 -2.95 -19.20 -11.58
C VAL A 38 -3.73 -18.82 -10.34
N SER A 39 -3.01 -18.45 -9.29
CA SER A 39 -3.60 -17.90 -8.08
C SER A 39 -4.38 -16.66 -8.50
N LYS A 40 -5.71 -16.75 -8.45
CA LYS A 40 -6.61 -15.62 -8.71
C LYS A 40 -6.30 -14.59 -7.63
N GLN A 41 -5.57 -13.54 -7.99
CA GLN A 41 -5.14 -12.53 -7.04
C GLN A 41 -6.38 -11.77 -6.53
N LEU A 42 -6.81 -12.07 -5.30
CA LEU A 42 -7.99 -11.48 -4.65
C LEU A 42 -7.67 -10.15 -3.94
N ALA A 43 -6.40 -9.75 -3.90
CA ALA A 43 -5.97 -8.52 -3.25
C ALA A 43 -4.85 -7.81 -4.03
N TYR A 44 -4.98 -6.49 -4.11
CA TYR A 44 -3.97 -5.58 -4.64
C TYR A 44 -3.43 -4.73 -3.49
N GLU A 45 -2.11 -4.69 -3.33
CA GLU A 45 -1.45 -3.87 -2.32
C GLU A 45 -0.35 -3.04 -2.98
N VAL A 46 -0.27 -1.77 -2.63
CA VAL A 46 0.79 -0.89 -3.15
C VAL A 46 2.07 -1.16 -2.36
N GLN A 47 3.00 -1.87 -3.00
CA GLN A 47 4.31 -2.20 -2.45
C GLN A 47 5.39 -1.24 -2.95
N GLY A 48 6.53 -1.22 -2.27
CA GLY A 48 7.71 -0.43 -2.67
C GLY A 48 8.21 0.52 -1.58
N THR A 49 9.03 1.49 -1.98
CA THR A 49 9.55 2.56 -1.12
C THR A 49 8.44 3.52 -0.69
N ALA A 50 8.67 4.31 0.37
CA ALA A 50 7.71 5.32 0.83
C ALA A 50 7.33 6.30 -0.30
N THR A 51 8.30 6.77 -1.09
CA THR A 51 8.06 7.67 -2.22
C THR A 51 7.16 7.03 -3.29
N GLU A 52 7.38 5.76 -3.65
CA GLU A 52 6.54 5.06 -4.62
C GLU A 52 5.11 4.88 -4.12
N ARG A 53 4.95 4.53 -2.84
CA ARG A 53 3.64 4.40 -2.21
C ARG A 53 2.91 5.75 -2.17
N ILE A 54 3.57 6.81 -1.72
CA ILE A 54 3.02 8.17 -1.67
C ILE A 54 2.57 8.61 -3.06
N ASN A 55 3.41 8.47 -4.08
CA ASN A 55 3.08 8.90 -5.44
C ASN A 55 1.88 8.13 -6.00
N THR A 56 1.87 6.81 -5.84
CA THR A 56 0.79 5.95 -6.33
C THR A 56 -0.53 6.27 -5.62
N ILE A 57 -0.51 6.33 -4.28
CA ILE A 57 -1.71 6.52 -3.48
C ILE A 57 -2.23 7.95 -3.63
N SER A 58 -1.36 8.96 -3.67
CA SER A 58 -1.75 10.36 -3.93
C SER A 58 -2.48 10.48 -5.27
N ALA A 59 -1.98 9.82 -6.33
CA ALA A 59 -2.65 9.83 -7.63
C ALA A 59 -4.01 9.12 -7.62
N LEU A 60 -4.25 8.18 -6.70
CA LEU A 60 -5.54 7.51 -6.55
C LEU A 60 -6.56 8.36 -5.81
N ILE A 61 -6.16 8.97 -4.69
CA ILE A 61 -7.06 9.73 -3.80
C ILE A 61 -7.28 11.17 -4.29
N ALA A 62 -6.29 11.78 -4.95
CA ALA A 62 -6.37 13.17 -5.40
C ALA A 62 -7.09 13.36 -6.75
N LYS A 63 -7.80 12.35 -7.24
CA LYS A 63 -8.55 12.42 -8.52
C LYS A 63 -9.64 13.47 -8.49
N SER A 64 -10.33 13.59 -7.36
CA SER A 64 -11.47 14.49 -7.19
C SER A 64 -11.02 15.88 -6.70
N LYS A 65 -10.08 15.91 -5.75
CA LYS A 65 -9.57 17.14 -5.12
C LYS A 65 -8.09 16.97 -4.78
N PRO A 66 -7.28 18.04 -4.83
CA PRO A 66 -5.89 17.99 -4.38
C PRO A 66 -5.80 17.68 -2.89
N LEU A 67 -4.70 17.05 -2.48
CA LEU A 67 -4.44 16.79 -1.07
C LEU A 67 -4.19 18.10 -0.29
N PRO A 68 -4.65 18.22 0.97
CA PRO A 68 -4.41 19.41 1.79
C PRO A 68 -2.93 19.67 2.10
N SER A 69 -2.10 18.63 2.11
CA SER A 69 -0.66 18.69 2.34
C SER A 69 0.06 17.49 1.72
N GLU A 70 1.39 17.52 1.77
CA GLU A 70 2.21 16.35 1.46
C GLU A 70 1.99 15.22 2.48
N LEU A 71 2.18 13.98 2.02
CA LEU A 71 2.15 12.77 2.85
C LEU A 71 3.58 12.40 3.27
N LEU A 72 3.74 11.95 4.51
CA LEU A 72 5.00 11.39 5.02
C LEU A 72 5.12 9.90 4.70
N ASP A 73 3.98 9.21 4.61
CA ASP A 73 3.88 7.83 4.14
C ASP A 73 2.43 7.53 3.75
N ALA A 74 2.23 6.46 2.97
CA ALA A 74 0.92 5.95 2.64
C ALA A 74 0.95 4.42 2.47
N GLN A 75 -0.16 3.76 2.84
CA GLN A 75 -0.40 2.33 2.64
C GLN A 75 -1.78 2.14 1.98
N LEU A 76 -1.88 1.17 1.08
CA LEU A 76 -3.14 0.79 0.42
C LEU A 76 -3.21 -0.72 0.25
N LEU A 77 -4.30 -1.31 0.73
CA LEU A 77 -4.76 -2.64 0.37
C LEU A 77 -6.16 -2.55 -0.22
N GLN A 78 -6.37 -3.18 -1.36
CA GLN A 78 -7.68 -3.34 -1.99
C GLN A 78 -7.97 -4.83 -2.12
N GLU A 79 -9.10 -5.26 -1.58
CA GLU A 79 -9.56 -6.64 -1.61
C GLU A 79 -10.78 -6.73 -2.53
N LYS A 80 -10.75 -7.67 -3.48
CA LYS A 80 -11.89 -7.95 -4.36
C LYS A 80 -12.92 -8.79 -3.60
N LEU A 81 -14.16 -8.35 -3.64
CA LEU A 81 -15.32 -9.08 -3.15
C LEU A 81 -15.94 -9.92 -4.27
N GLY A 82 -16.47 -11.08 -3.91
CA GLY A 82 -17.19 -11.98 -4.82
C GLY A 82 -16.34 -13.07 -5.48
N ASP A 83 -17.06 -14.02 -6.08
CA ASP A 83 -16.53 -15.30 -6.58
C ASP A 83 -16.17 -15.30 -8.08
N GLY A 84 -16.49 -14.21 -8.80
CA GLY A 84 -16.25 -14.09 -10.24
C GLY A 84 -17.47 -14.36 -11.12
N ALA A 85 -18.68 -14.28 -10.57
CA ALA A 85 -19.92 -14.25 -11.32
C ALA A 85 -20.10 -12.97 -12.18
N PHE A 86 -21.17 -12.95 -12.98
CA PHE A 86 -21.48 -11.89 -13.94
C PHE A 86 -21.93 -10.60 -13.22
N GLY A 87 -21.13 -9.53 -13.31
CA GLY A 87 -21.39 -8.22 -12.72
C GLY A 87 -20.10 -7.41 -12.58
N PRO A 88 -20.17 -6.10 -12.27
CA PRO A 88 -19.01 -5.33 -11.84
C PRO A 88 -18.33 -6.01 -10.64
N ALA A 89 -17.01 -5.92 -10.57
CA ALA A 89 -16.30 -6.40 -9.39
C ALA A 89 -16.51 -5.40 -8.24
N ASP A 90 -16.87 -5.93 -7.08
CA ASP A 90 -16.93 -5.16 -5.85
C ASP A 90 -15.57 -5.18 -5.14
N PHE A 91 -15.22 -4.10 -4.46
CA PHE A 91 -13.94 -3.95 -3.78
C PHE A 91 -14.12 -3.31 -2.41
N ASN A 92 -13.35 -3.80 -1.45
CA ASN A 92 -13.03 -3.09 -0.21
C ASN A 92 -11.65 -2.47 -0.37
N SER A 93 -11.49 -1.19 -0.03
CA SER A 93 -10.21 -0.48 -0.09
C SER A 93 -9.88 0.13 1.26
N PHE A 94 -8.68 -0.16 1.76
CA PHE A 94 -8.14 0.22 3.05
C PHE A 94 -6.91 1.10 2.84
N TYR A 95 -6.97 2.35 3.28
CA TYR A 95 -5.88 3.32 3.17
C TYR A 95 -5.41 3.76 4.54
N VAL A 96 -4.09 3.93 4.70
CA VAL A 96 -3.52 4.66 5.83
C VAL A 96 -2.61 5.74 5.30
N LEU A 97 -2.88 6.98 5.67
CA LEU A 97 -2.07 8.14 5.30
C LEU A 97 -1.40 8.69 6.57
N LYS A 98 -0.10 8.92 6.49
CA LYS A 98 0.65 9.63 7.52
C LYS A 98 0.92 11.05 7.05
N ILE A 99 0.58 12.03 7.86
CA ILE A 99 0.76 13.44 7.53
C ILE A 99 1.69 14.13 8.54
N ASN A 100 2.14 15.34 8.20
CA ASN A 100 2.83 16.17 9.17
C ASN A 100 1.84 16.67 10.24
N PRO A 101 2.15 16.55 11.55
CA PRO A 101 1.30 17.07 12.62
C PRO A 101 0.88 18.54 12.46
N GLN A 102 1.75 19.37 11.88
CA GLN A 102 1.47 20.79 11.64
C GLN A 102 0.40 21.02 10.56
N ASP A 103 0.16 20.03 9.71
CA ASP A 103 -0.81 20.10 8.63
C ASP A 103 -2.18 19.55 9.02
N LEU A 104 -2.33 18.87 10.17
CA LEU A 104 -3.61 18.32 10.63
C LEU A 104 -4.78 19.35 10.58
N PRO A 105 -4.60 20.63 10.98
CA PRO A 105 -5.67 21.62 10.84
C PRO A 105 -6.15 21.83 9.40
N LYS A 106 -5.26 21.72 8.40
CA LYS A 106 -5.62 21.85 6.97
C LYS A 106 -6.49 20.70 6.51
N TRP A 107 -6.21 19.49 7.00
CA TRP A 107 -7.03 18.31 6.72
C TRP A 107 -8.41 18.42 7.36
N LEU A 108 -8.48 18.81 8.64
CA LEU A 108 -9.76 18.99 9.33
C LEU A 108 -10.66 20.05 8.69
N GLN A 109 -10.08 21.07 8.04
CA GLN A 109 -10.85 22.11 7.34
C GLN A 109 -11.58 21.64 6.09
N VAL A 110 -11.09 20.59 5.42
CA VAL A 110 -11.71 20.08 4.17
C VAL A 110 -12.62 18.88 4.40
N LEU A 111 -12.62 18.32 5.62
CA LEU A 111 -13.37 17.13 5.97
C LEU A 111 -14.68 17.51 6.67
N SER A 112 -15.74 16.76 6.35
CA SER A 112 -17.04 16.91 6.99
C SER A 112 -17.19 15.84 8.07
N PRO A 113 -17.49 16.19 9.34
CA PRO A 113 -17.73 15.19 10.38
C PRO A 113 -18.81 14.20 9.96
N SER A 114 -18.64 12.92 10.28
CA SER A 114 -19.64 11.92 9.93
C SER A 114 -20.88 12.05 10.81
N SER A 115 -22.06 11.92 10.21
CA SER A 115 -23.34 11.91 10.91
C SER A 115 -23.87 10.50 11.22
N HIS A 116 -23.14 9.46 10.83
CA HIS A 116 -23.59 8.08 10.91
C HIS A 116 -22.77 7.25 11.89
N VAL A 117 -23.38 6.17 12.39
CA VAL A 117 -22.64 5.17 13.19
C VAL A 117 -21.70 4.43 12.24
N VAL A 118 -20.41 4.50 12.55
CA VAL A 118 -19.37 3.83 11.77
C VAL A 118 -19.05 2.48 12.42
N ASN A 119 -19.11 1.41 11.63
CA ASN A 119 -18.73 0.08 12.09
C ASN A 119 -17.26 -0.19 11.79
N TYR A 120 -16.60 -0.88 12.71
CA TYR A 120 -15.24 -1.36 12.49
C TYR A 120 -15.22 -2.38 11.35
N VAL A 121 -14.29 -2.20 10.42
CA VAL A 121 -14.01 -3.11 9.31
C VAL A 121 -12.51 -3.31 9.24
N GLU A 122 -12.08 -4.54 9.00
CA GLU A 122 -10.68 -4.90 8.85
C GLU A 122 -10.43 -5.70 7.57
N PRO A 123 -9.20 -5.62 7.02
CA PRO A 123 -8.75 -6.50 5.96
C PRO A 123 -8.92 -7.98 6.30
N THR A 124 -9.17 -8.80 5.28
CA THR A 124 -9.21 -10.26 5.41
C THR A 124 -7.89 -10.82 5.93
N GLN A 125 -6.77 -10.22 5.50
CA GLN A 125 -5.46 -10.51 6.06
C GLN A 125 -5.00 -9.37 6.96
N THR A 126 -4.75 -9.67 8.24
CA THR A 126 -4.29 -8.68 9.21
C THR A 126 -3.07 -7.90 8.70
N ARG A 127 -3.11 -6.58 8.88
CA ARG A 127 -2.02 -5.66 8.54
C ARG A 127 -1.62 -4.88 9.79
N SER A 128 -0.32 -4.86 10.09
CA SER A 128 0.20 -4.15 11.26
C SER A 128 0.02 -2.63 11.20
N TRP A 129 -0.21 -2.09 10.01
CA TRP A 129 -0.47 -0.68 9.78
C TRP A 129 -1.96 -0.32 9.84
N TRP A 130 -2.87 -1.29 9.83
CA TRP A 130 -4.30 -1.01 9.95
C TRP A 130 -4.68 -0.72 11.41
N VAL A 131 -5.74 0.06 11.59
CA VAL A 131 -6.24 0.41 12.93
C VAL A 131 -6.76 -0.84 13.64
N SER A 132 -6.41 -1.00 14.92
CA SER A 132 -7.00 -2.07 15.75
C SER A 132 -8.42 -1.71 16.20
N ALA A 133 -9.23 -2.69 16.58
CA ALA A 133 -10.56 -2.43 17.13
C ALA A 133 -10.56 -1.49 18.36
N GLU A 134 -9.52 -1.58 19.20
CA GLU A 134 -9.35 -0.70 20.37
C GLU A 134 -9.02 0.74 19.95
N GLN A 135 -8.12 0.93 18.99
CA GLN A 135 -7.77 2.24 18.45
C GLN A 135 -8.94 2.86 17.68
N PHE A 136 -9.72 2.04 16.96
CA PHE A 136 -10.87 2.47 16.17
C PHE A 136 -11.91 3.22 17.02
N ALA A 137 -12.15 2.76 18.25
CA ALA A 137 -13.07 3.40 19.19
C ALA A 137 -12.67 4.84 19.58
N ASN A 138 -11.41 5.22 19.35
CA ASN A 138 -10.85 6.53 19.70
C ASN A 138 -10.69 7.45 18.48
N LEU A 139 -11.03 7.00 17.27
CA LEU A 139 -10.93 7.82 16.06
C LEU A 139 -12.03 8.88 16.00
N LYS A 140 -11.70 10.01 15.38
CA LYS A 140 -12.72 10.97 14.91
C LYS A 140 -13.12 10.65 13.48
N PHE A 141 -14.42 10.47 13.25
CA PHE A 141 -14.94 10.04 11.95
C PHE A 141 -15.46 11.20 11.10
N PHE A 142 -15.19 11.08 9.81
CA PHE A 142 -15.52 12.04 8.76
C PHE A 142 -16.04 11.31 7.53
N GLU A 143 -16.76 12.05 6.69
CA GLU A 143 -17.21 11.59 5.38
C GLU A 143 -16.03 11.58 4.39
N PRO A 144 -15.83 10.50 3.61
CA PRO A 144 -14.74 10.40 2.65
C PRO A 144 -14.91 11.33 1.44
N GLU A 145 -16.12 11.86 1.21
CA GLU A 145 -16.47 12.72 0.06
C GLU A 145 -15.58 13.96 -0.06
N GLY A 146 -15.19 14.53 1.08
CA GLY A 146 -14.30 15.69 1.14
C GLY A 146 -12.96 15.46 0.45
N LEU A 147 -12.49 14.21 0.40
CA LEU A 147 -11.18 13.83 -0.13
C LEU A 147 -11.29 13.01 -1.43
N MET A 148 -12.15 11.99 -1.44
CA MET A 148 -12.18 10.96 -2.49
C MET A 148 -13.36 11.15 -3.47
N GLY A 149 -14.22 12.16 -3.26
CA GLY A 149 -15.50 12.29 -3.99
C GLY A 149 -16.51 11.24 -3.52
N ASN A 150 -17.57 10.99 -4.29
CA ASN A 150 -18.73 10.16 -3.90
C ASN A 150 -18.36 8.67 -3.65
N SER A 151 -17.71 8.39 -2.53
CA SER A 151 -17.25 7.07 -2.11
C SER A 151 -18.05 6.63 -0.89
N ASN A 152 -18.54 5.40 -0.89
CA ASN A 152 -19.08 4.80 0.32
C ASN A 152 -17.96 4.47 1.30
N GLY A 153 -18.26 4.45 2.60
CA GLY A 153 -17.31 4.05 3.65
C GLY A 153 -17.13 5.14 4.70
N TRP A 154 -15.92 5.25 5.23
CA TRP A 154 -15.60 6.19 6.30
C TRP A 154 -14.14 6.62 6.28
N LEU A 155 -13.88 7.80 6.82
CA LEU A 155 -12.54 8.31 7.12
C LEU A 155 -12.43 8.51 8.63
N GLY A 156 -11.39 7.97 9.25
CA GLY A 156 -11.12 8.08 10.67
C GLY A 156 -9.75 8.71 10.91
N ILE A 157 -9.66 9.68 11.82
CA ILE A 157 -8.40 10.33 12.19
C ILE A 157 -8.01 9.97 13.62
N ASP A 158 -6.79 9.46 13.76
CA ASP A 158 -6.07 9.43 15.03
C ASP A 158 -5.26 10.72 15.15
N GLU A 159 -5.74 11.67 15.96
CA GLU A 159 -5.08 12.96 16.14
C GLU A 159 -3.78 12.88 16.93
N GLN A 160 -3.58 11.82 17.72
CA GLN A 160 -2.37 11.63 18.53
C GLN A 160 -1.23 11.06 17.67
N ALA A 161 -1.53 10.02 16.89
CA ALA A 161 -0.57 9.42 15.97
C ALA A 161 -0.43 10.19 14.64
N VAL A 162 -1.38 11.10 14.37
CA VAL A 162 -1.50 11.87 13.13
C VAL A 162 -1.59 10.95 11.91
N LEU A 163 -2.46 9.96 12.03
CA LEU A 163 -2.78 8.98 11.00
C LEU A 163 -4.22 9.15 10.54
N ILE A 164 -4.42 9.06 9.23
CA ILE A 164 -5.72 9.07 8.59
C ILE A 164 -5.98 7.67 8.05
N TYR A 165 -6.99 7.02 8.58
CA TYR A 165 -7.51 5.72 8.14
C TYR A 165 -8.69 5.96 7.22
N ILE A 166 -8.72 5.29 6.07
CA ILE A 166 -9.84 5.40 5.14
C ILE A 166 -10.27 4.00 4.72
N PHE A 167 -11.54 3.71 4.90
CA PHE A 167 -12.18 2.54 4.34
C PHE A 167 -13.19 2.99 3.29
N THR A 168 -13.12 2.41 2.10
CA THR A 168 -14.12 2.62 1.05
C THR A 168 -14.53 1.32 0.41
N PHE A 169 -15.73 1.27 -0.16
CA PHE A 169 -16.21 0.10 -0.89
C PHE A 169 -17.06 0.47 -2.10
N THR A 170 -17.08 -0.43 -3.08
CA THR A 170 -18.01 -0.39 -4.21
C THR A 170 -19.12 -1.39 -3.95
N THR A 171 -20.37 -0.92 -3.93
CA THR A 171 -21.61 -1.70 -3.83
C THR A 171 -22.60 -1.13 -4.83
#